data_AF-A0A8C0YC18-F1
#
_entry.id   AF-A0A8C0YC18-F1
#
_cell.length_a   1.000
_cell.length_b   1.000
_cell.length_c   1.000
_cell.angle_alpha   90.00
_cell.angle_beta   90.00
_cell.angle_gamma   90.00
#
_symmetry.space_group_name_H-M   'P 1'
#
loop_
_entity.id
_entity.type
_entity.pdbx_description
1 polymer ?
#
loop_
_entity_poly.entity_id
_entity_poly.type
_entity_poly.pdbx_seq_one_letter_code
_entity_poly.pdbx_strand_id
1 'polypeptide(L)'
;MATEGDVDLDLEAEENCTGKPTEKPRKHDSGAADLERVTDYAEEKEISSSNLETAMSVIGDRRSREQKAKQEREKELAKVTIKREDVELIMGEMEISRAVAERSLREHMGNVVEALIALTN
;
A
#
# COMPACT_ATOMS: atom_id res chain seq x y z
N MET A 1 19.68 -10.13 73.21
CA MET A 1 18.67 -10.85 74.00
C MET A 1 17.44 -10.98 73.11
N ALA A 2 16.86 -12.18 73.09
CA ALA A 2 15.94 -12.74 72.08
C ALA A 2 14.61 -12.00 71.87
N THR A 3 14.04 -12.15 70.66
CA THR A 3 12.76 -12.86 70.33
C THR A 3 12.63 -12.84 68.80
N GLU A 4 12.83 -13.96 68.08
CA GLU A 4 11.87 -15.03 67.80
C GLU A 4 10.79 -14.64 66.79
N GLY A 5 10.68 -15.42 65.70
CA GLY A 5 9.68 -15.25 64.66
C GLY A 5 9.95 -16.12 63.44
N ASP A 6 10.04 -17.45 63.63
CA ASP A 6 9.79 -18.47 62.61
C ASP A 6 8.48 -18.17 61.86
N VAL A 7 8.53 -18.10 60.53
CA VAL A 7 7.36 -18.36 59.69
C VAL A 7 7.83 -19.10 58.45
N ASP A 8 7.43 -20.37 58.38
CA ASP A 8 7.70 -21.38 57.35
C ASP A 8 7.71 -20.85 55.91
N LEU A 9 8.77 -21.24 55.18
CA LEU A 9 8.73 -21.33 53.71
C LEU A 9 7.85 -22.52 53.35
N ASP A 10 6.57 -22.27 53.07
CA ASP A 10 5.73 -23.26 52.40
C ASP A 10 5.79 -23.05 50.88
N LEU A 11 6.64 -23.88 50.27
CA LEU A 11 6.92 -23.93 48.85
C LEU A 11 6.00 -24.98 48.22
N GLU A 12 4.71 -24.70 48.10
CA GLU A 12 3.80 -25.55 47.33
C GLU A 12 3.60 -24.98 45.93
N ALA A 13 4.38 -25.54 45.01
CA ALA A 13 4.03 -25.59 43.60
C ALA A 13 2.82 -26.53 43.46
N GLU A 14 1.62 -25.96 43.32
CA GLU A 14 0.47 -26.70 42.81
C GLU A 14 -0.08 -25.99 41.58
N GLU A 15 0.11 -26.67 40.46
CA GLU A 15 -0.52 -26.49 39.18
C GLU A 15 -2.05 -26.44 39.35
N ASN A 16 -2.66 -25.28 39.08
CA ASN A 16 -4.09 -25.25 38.74
C ASN A 16 -4.35 -24.26 37.59
N CYS A 17 -4.20 -24.79 36.38
CA CYS A 17 -4.58 -24.18 35.12
C CYS A 17 -6.11 -24.18 34.96
N THR A 18 -6.86 -23.36 35.71
CA THR A 18 -8.25 -23.05 35.33
C THR A 18 -8.73 -21.68 35.82
N GLY A 19 -9.16 -20.84 34.88
CA GLY A 19 -10.33 -19.98 35.10
C GLY A 19 -10.12 -18.47 35.30
N LYS A 20 -10.42 -17.75 34.21
CA LYS A 20 -10.94 -16.36 34.13
C LYS A 20 -9.92 -15.21 34.34
N PRO A 21 -9.77 -14.30 33.36
CA PRO A 21 -8.97 -13.10 33.55
C PRO A 21 -9.65 -12.19 34.58
N THR A 22 -8.91 -11.86 35.63
CA THR A 22 -9.31 -10.92 36.68
C THR A 22 -9.51 -9.54 36.06
N GLU A 23 -10.72 -9.00 36.20
CA GLU A 23 -11.11 -7.71 35.65
C GLU A 23 -10.44 -6.58 36.44
N LYS A 24 -9.28 -6.10 35.94
CA LYS A 24 -8.63 -4.89 36.45
C LYS A 24 -9.60 -3.70 36.26
N PRO A 25 -9.62 -2.70 37.17
CA PRO A 25 -10.50 -1.53 37.05
C PRO A 25 -10.28 -0.87 35.69
N ARG A 26 -11.34 -0.82 34.87
CA ARG A 26 -11.31 -0.28 33.50
C ARG A 26 -10.96 1.20 33.53
N LYS A 27 -9.66 1.50 33.44
CA LYS A 27 -9.18 2.82 33.00
C LYS A 27 -9.48 2.94 31.50
N HIS A 28 -9.80 4.13 31.04
CA HIS A 28 -9.97 4.41 29.61
C HIS A 28 -8.66 4.05 28.89
N ASP A 29 -8.67 2.96 28.12
CA ASP A 29 -7.50 2.47 27.38
C ASP A 29 -7.33 3.20 26.04
N SER A 30 -8.24 4.15 25.74
CA SER A 30 -8.26 4.93 24.50
C SER A 30 -8.16 4.06 23.23
N GLY A 31 -8.62 2.80 23.28
CA GLY A 31 -8.52 1.87 22.16
C GLY A 31 -7.13 1.29 21.92
N ALA A 32 -6.17 1.48 22.83
CA ALA A 32 -4.82 0.91 22.69
C ALA A 32 -4.83 -0.62 22.55
N ALA A 33 -5.70 -1.30 23.29
CA ALA A 33 -5.88 -2.75 23.20
C ALA A 33 -6.59 -3.18 21.91
N ASP A 34 -7.36 -2.30 21.26
CA ASP A 34 -7.99 -2.58 19.97
C ASP A 34 -6.97 -2.47 18.83
N LEU A 35 -6.07 -1.48 18.90
CA LEU A 35 -4.97 -1.32 17.95
C LEU A 35 -3.97 -2.47 17.99
N GLU A 36 -3.69 -3.04 19.17
CA GLU A 36 -2.83 -4.23 19.31
C GLU A 36 -3.42 -5.43 18.55
N ARG A 37 -4.74 -5.64 18.67
CA ARG A 37 -5.46 -6.74 18.00
C ARG A 37 -5.47 -6.65 16.47
N VAL A 38 -5.31 -5.47 15.89
CA VAL A 38 -5.24 -5.31 14.42
C VAL A 38 -3.97 -5.94 13.84
N THR A 39 -2.93 -6.12 14.66
CA THR A 39 -1.66 -6.73 14.24
C THR A 39 -1.49 -8.18 14.67
N ASP A 40 -2.45 -8.73 15.42
CA ASP A 40 -2.41 -10.12 15.86
C ASP A 40 -2.48 -11.08 14.67
N TYR A 41 -1.80 -12.22 14.82
CA TYR A 41 -1.80 -13.26 13.81
C TYR A 41 -3.20 -13.86 13.63
N ALA A 42 -3.71 -13.82 12.39
CA ALA A 42 -4.95 -14.49 12.00
C ALA A 42 -4.73 -15.25 10.69
N GLU A 43 -5.20 -16.50 10.63
CA GLU A 43 -5.17 -17.31 9.42
C GLU A 43 -6.17 -16.77 8.39
N GLU A 44 -5.73 -16.64 7.13
CA GLU A 44 -6.61 -16.21 6.04
C GLU A 44 -7.66 -17.29 5.75
N LYS A 45 -8.92 -16.89 5.61
CA LYS A 45 -10.00 -17.83 5.28
C LYS A 45 -9.92 -18.27 3.82
N GLU A 46 -9.92 -19.57 3.60
CA GLU A 46 -10.06 -20.14 2.26
C GLU A 46 -11.45 -19.88 1.68
N ILE A 47 -11.50 -19.56 0.39
CA ILE A 47 -12.74 -19.42 -0.38
C ILE A 47 -12.91 -20.67 -1.24
N SER A 48 -14.15 -21.15 -1.37
CA SER A 48 -14.48 -22.27 -2.26
C SER A 48 -13.96 -22.01 -3.68
N SER A 49 -13.29 -23.00 -4.27
CA SER A 49 -12.74 -22.93 -5.63
C SER A 49 -13.79 -22.90 -6.75
N SER A 50 -15.08 -23.03 -6.41
CA SER A 50 -16.16 -22.98 -7.39
C SER A 50 -16.19 -21.63 -8.10
N ASN A 51 -15.99 -21.66 -9.43
CA ASN A 51 -16.07 -20.53 -10.37
C ASN A 51 -14.93 -19.47 -10.26
N LEU A 52 -13.85 -19.75 -9.52
CA LEU A 52 -12.69 -18.85 -9.41
C LEU A 52 -12.05 -18.57 -10.78
N GLU A 53 -11.85 -19.61 -11.59
CA GLU A 53 -11.20 -19.52 -12.90
C GLU A 53 -11.97 -18.60 -13.88
N THR A 54 -13.31 -18.67 -13.87
CA THR A 54 -14.15 -17.82 -14.70
C THR A 54 -14.06 -16.35 -14.26
N ALA A 55 -14.10 -16.08 -12.95
CA ALA A 55 -13.95 -14.73 -12.42
C ALA A 55 -12.55 -14.15 -12.72
N MET A 56 -11.49 -14.95 -12.54
CA MET A 56 -10.12 -14.56 -12.85
C MET A 56 -9.93 -14.27 -14.34
N SER A 57 -10.56 -15.06 -15.22
CA SER A 57 -10.50 -14.85 -16.68
C SER A 57 -11.14 -13.51 -17.08
N VAL A 58 -12.30 -13.15 -16.51
CA VAL A 58 -12.96 -11.85 -16.78
C VAL A 58 -12.09 -10.67 -16.33
N ILE A 59 -11.46 -10.77 -15.15
CA ILE A 59 -10.54 -9.73 -14.65
C ILE A 59 -9.28 -9.67 -15.52
N GLY A 60 -8.74 -10.84 -15.90
CA GLY A 60 -7.58 -10.97 -16.77
C GLY A 60 -7.81 -10.34 -18.15
N ASP A 61 -8.96 -10.61 -18.76
CA ASP A 61 -9.34 -10.06 -20.07
C ASP A 61 -9.49 -8.54 -20.02
N ARG A 62 -10.14 -8.01 -18.97
CA ARG A 62 -10.25 -6.56 -18.77
C ARG A 62 -8.88 -5.92 -18.61
N ARG A 63 -8.04 -6.47 -17.72
CA ARG A 63 -6.67 -5.97 -17.47
C ARG A 63 -5.82 -6.04 -18.74
N SER A 64 -5.92 -7.12 -19.51
CA SER A 64 -5.19 -7.31 -20.76
C SER A 64 -5.61 -6.30 -21.83
N ARG A 65 -6.91 -6.01 -21.96
CA ARG A 65 -7.41 -4.97 -22.89
C ARG A 65 -6.92 -3.58 -22.50
N GLU A 66 -7.00 -3.22 -21.21
CA GLU A 66 -6.51 -1.92 -20.71
C GLU A 66 -4.99 -1.79 -20.90
N GLN A 67 -4.22 -2.86 -20.64
CA GLN A 67 -2.79 -2.87 -20.87
C GLN A 67 -2.43 -2.77 -22.35
N LYS A 68 -3.14 -3.49 -23.24
CA LYS A 68 -2.91 -3.40 -24.70
C LYS A 68 -3.21 -1.99 -25.22
N ALA A 69 -4.34 -1.40 -24.83
CA ALA A 69 -4.69 -0.03 -25.22
C ALA A 69 -3.64 0.98 -24.72
N LYS A 70 -3.15 0.83 -23.49
CA LYS A 70 -2.08 1.68 -22.95
C LYS A 70 -0.76 1.50 -23.70
N GLN A 71 -0.39 0.25 -24.00
CA GLN A 71 0.82 -0.06 -24.77
C GLN A 71 0.75 0.46 -26.20
N GLU A 72 -0.42 0.40 -26.85
CA GLU A 72 -0.61 0.97 -28.19
C GLU A 72 -0.47 2.49 -28.16
N ARG A 73 -1.11 3.17 -27.18
CA ARG A 73 -0.91 4.61 -26.95
C ARG A 73 0.57 4.93 -26.73
N GLU A 74 1.28 4.18 -25.89
CA GLU A 74 2.71 4.37 -25.65
C GLU A 74 3.56 4.11 -26.90
N LYS A 75 3.20 3.13 -27.74
CA LYS A 75 3.90 2.84 -29.00
C LYS A 75 3.70 3.94 -30.03
N GLU A 76 2.54 4.57 -30.09
CA GLU A 76 2.30 5.72 -30.97
C GLU A 76 3.07 6.94 -30.49
N LEU A 77 3.04 7.20 -29.18
CA LEU A 77 3.82 8.26 -28.55
C LEU A 77 5.34 8.06 -28.74
N ALA A 78 5.83 6.82 -28.74
CA ALA A 78 7.26 6.51 -28.91
C ALA A 78 7.79 6.78 -30.34
N LYS A 79 6.92 6.79 -31.35
CA LYS A 79 7.30 7.11 -32.74
C LYS A 79 7.51 8.62 -32.94
N VAL A 80 7.03 9.45 -32.03
CA VAL A 80 7.17 10.91 -32.12
C VAL A 80 8.62 11.29 -31.83
N THR A 81 9.27 11.86 -32.83
CA THR A 81 10.62 12.41 -32.70
C THR A 81 10.55 13.73 -31.94
N ILE A 82 11.03 13.73 -30.70
CA ILE A 82 11.14 14.93 -29.85
C ILE A 82 12.58 15.46 -29.86
N LYS A 83 12.76 16.78 -29.76
CA LYS A 83 14.09 17.39 -29.65
C LYS A 83 14.49 17.51 -28.18
N ARG A 84 15.79 17.35 -27.91
CA ARG A 84 16.35 17.49 -26.54
C ARG A 84 16.21 18.92 -26.01
N GLU A 85 16.37 19.91 -26.87
CA GLU A 85 16.23 21.34 -26.55
C GLU A 85 14.83 21.66 -26.02
N ASP A 86 13.80 21.14 -26.67
CA ASP A 86 12.41 21.34 -26.28
C ASP A 86 12.09 20.72 -24.91
N VAL A 87 12.69 19.55 -24.61
CA VAL A 87 12.57 18.89 -23.29
C VAL A 87 13.26 19.72 -22.21
N GLU A 88 14.46 20.24 -22.48
CA GLU A 88 15.21 21.06 -21.53
C GLU A 88 14.53 22.39 -21.25
N LEU A 89 13.92 23.01 -22.27
CA LEU A 89 13.12 24.21 -22.13
C LEU A 89 11.93 24.00 -21.20
N ILE A 90 11.14 22.94 -21.43
CA ILE A 90 9.96 22.64 -20.59
C ILE A 90 10.38 22.27 -19.17
N MET A 91 11.45 21.48 -19.00
CA MET A 91 11.98 21.17 -17.67
C MET A 91 12.41 22.42 -16.90
N GLY A 92 13.04 23.38 -17.59
CA GLY A 92 13.52 24.63 -16.98
C GLY A 92 12.39 25.58 -16.61
N GLU A 93 11.41 25.76 -17.50
CA GLU A 93 10.34 26.75 -17.29
C GLU A 93 9.23 26.23 -16.37
N MET A 94 8.85 24.95 -16.52
CA MET A 94 7.75 24.35 -15.76
C MET A 94 8.20 23.61 -14.49
N GLU A 95 9.51 23.50 -14.26
CA GLU A 95 10.12 22.77 -13.14
C GLU A 95 9.60 21.32 -12.99
N ILE A 96 9.27 20.66 -14.11
CA ILE A 96 8.79 19.28 -14.13
C ILE A 96 9.90 18.27 -14.43
N SER A 97 9.70 17.04 -13.99
CA SER A 97 10.62 15.95 -14.31
C SER A 97 10.70 15.69 -15.82
N ARG A 98 11.87 15.25 -16.29
CA ARG A 98 12.12 14.85 -17.69
C ARG A 98 11.06 13.90 -18.23
N ALA A 99 10.62 12.92 -17.43
CA ALA A 99 9.62 11.94 -17.85
C ALA A 99 8.25 12.58 -18.18
N VAL A 100 7.88 13.64 -17.47
CA VAL A 100 6.62 14.36 -17.72
C VAL A 100 6.77 15.30 -18.91
N ALA A 101 7.88 16.02 -19.02
CA ALA A 101 8.18 16.90 -20.16
C ALA A 101 8.24 16.13 -21.50
N GLU A 102 8.88 14.96 -21.51
CA GLU A 102 8.90 14.14 -22.71
C GLU A 102 7.53 13.52 -23.01
N ARG A 103 6.72 13.23 -21.99
CA ARG A 103 5.35 12.73 -22.19
C ARG A 103 4.48 13.79 -22.85
N SER A 104 4.48 15.02 -22.33
CA SER A 104 3.68 16.10 -22.91
C SER A 104 4.11 16.39 -24.35
N LEU A 105 5.41 16.42 -24.64
CA LEU A 105 5.90 16.58 -26.01
C LEU A 105 5.47 15.42 -26.91
N ARG A 106 5.51 14.17 -26.45
CA ARG A 106 5.04 13.03 -27.25
C ARG A 106 3.54 13.08 -27.49
N GLU A 107 2.74 13.50 -26.51
CA GLU A 107 1.28 13.63 -26.63
C GLU A 107 0.88 14.72 -27.63
N HIS A 108 1.70 15.78 -27.74
CA HIS A 108 1.49 16.89 -28.66
C HIS A 108 2.36 16.82 -29.92
N MET A 109 2.74 15.61 -30.36
CA MET A 109 3.48 15.37 -31.61
C MET A 109 4.79 16.19 -31.76
N GLY A 110 5.44 16.54 -30.66
CA GLY A 110 6.66 17.34 -30.63
C GLY A 110 6.43 18.85 -30.75
N ASN A 111 5.19 19.33 -30.63
CA ASN A 111 4.88 20.75 -30.65
C ASN A 111 5.05 21.36 -29.25
N VAL A 112 6.09 22.19 -29.09
CA VAL A 112 6.43 22.86 -27.82
C VAL A 112 5.32 23.79 -27.34
N VAL A 113 4.69 24.53 -28.25
CA VAL A 113 3.68 25.53 -27.90
C VAL A 113 2.43 24.83 -27.36
N GLU A 114 1.94 23.80 -28.06
CA GLU A 114 0.79 23.03 -27.57
C GLU A 114 1.08 22.30 -26.26
N ALA A 115 2.29 21.74 -26.11
CA ALA A 115 2.69 21.10 -24.87
C ALA A 115 2.72 22.08 -23.69
N LEU A 116 3.23 23.30 -23.89
CA LEU A 116 3.23 24.35 -22.86
C LEU A 116 1.82 24.83 -22.54
N ILE A 117 0.95 25.00 -23.55
CA ILE A 117 -0.46 25.34 -23.34
C ILE A 117 -1.16 24.27 -22.51
N ALA A 118 -0.97 22.99 -22.84
CA ALA A 118 -1.57 21.88 -22.11
C ALA A 118 -1.06 21.75 -20.67
N LEU A 119 0.19 22.16 -20.40
CA LEU A 119 0.76 22.18 -19.06
C LEU A 119 0.30 23.38 -18.22
N THR A 120 -0.27 24.41 -18.86
CA THR A 120 -0.74 25.63 -18.18
C THR A 120 -2.25 25.60 -17.88
N ASN A 121 -3.02 24.83 -18.65
CA ASN A 121 -4.49 24.76 -18.56
C ASN A 121 -5.01 23.75 -17.54
#